data_AF-A6TLJ5-F1
#
_entry.id   AF-A6TLJ5-F1
#
_cell.length_a   1.000
_cell.length_b   1.000
_cell.length_c   1.000
_cell.angle_alpha   90.00
_cell.angle_beta   90.00
_cell.angle_gamma   90.00
#
_symmetry.space_group_name_H-M   'P 1'
#
loop_
_entity.id
_entity.type
_entity.pdbx_description
1 polymer ?
#
loop_
_entity_poly.entity_id
_entity_poly.type
_entity_poly.pdbx_seq_one_letter_code
_entity_poly.pdbx_strand_id
1 'polypeptide(L)'
;MFTKNLEYSMMLLRIRFIVYLGGILVERAKILRSLIEETGLSIKAFSAKADIPYTTLRSILDRGIGNASVDNVMKICKTIGITVEELDSMVSGEARSQREASTIAAHLDGVDLTADEEEDLNKYIDFLLSRRKK
;
A
#
# COMPACT_ATOMS: atom_id res chain seq x y z
N MET A 1 45.89 5.01 -8.03
CA MET A 1 45.18 3.79 -8.49
C MET A 1 43.95 3.45 -7.64
N PHE A 2 43.92 3.77 -6.33
CA PHE A 2 42.78 3.50 -5.43
C PHE A 2 41.50 4.31 -5.69
N THR A 3 41.61 5.55 -6.14
CA THR A 3 40.46 6.46 -6.34
C THR A 3 39.51 6.00 -7.44
N LYS A 4 40.02 5.46 -8.55
CA LYS A 4 39.18 4.93 -9.63
C LYS A 4 38.30 3.77 -9.16
N ASN A 5 38.81 2.91 -8.27
CA ASN A 5 38.07 1.75 -7.77
C ASN A 5 36.89 2.16 -6.87
N LEU A 6 37.07 3.22 -6.07
CA LEU A 6 36.01 3.80 -5.26
C LEU A 6 34.95 4.50 -6.13
N GLU A 7 35.37 5.21 -7.19
CA GLU A 7 34.45 5.81 -8.16
C GLU A 7 33.64 4.76 -8.93
N TYR A 8 34.27 3.67 -9.38
CA TYR A 8 33.57 2.54 -10.00
C TYR A 8 32.59 1.87 -9.03
N SER A 9 33.00 1.67 -7.77
CA SER A 9 32.12 1.10 -6.74
C SER A 9 30.92 2.02 -6.45
N MET A 10 31.13 3.33 -6.33
CA MET A 10 30.06 4.32 -6.19
C MET A 10 29.16 4.41 -7.43
N MET A 11 29.74 4.33 -8.64
CA MET A 11 28.99 4.33 -9.90
C MET A 11 28.10 3.09 -10.03
N LEU A 12 28.63 1.91 -9.68
CA LEU A 12 27.85 0.67 -9.63
C LEU A 12 26.78 0.72 -8.53
N LEU A 13 27.07 1.33 -7.38
CA LEU A 13 26.06 1.55 -6.33
C LEU A 13 24.94 2.48 -6.85
N ARG A 14 25.28 3.54 -7.58
CA ARG A 14 24.29 4.47 -8.18
C ARG A 14 23.46 3.78 -9.26
N ILE A 15 24.07 2.99 -10.15
CA ILE A 15 23.35 2.21 -11.17
C ILE A 15 22.44 1.18 -10.49
N ARG A 16 22.93 0.47 -9.47
CA ARG A 16 22.14 -0.51 -8.72
C ARG A 16 21.00 0.16 -7.95
N PHE A 17 21.21 1.35 -7.40
CA PHE A 17 20.19 2.16 -6.75
C PHE A 17 19.13 2.66 -7.74
N ILE A 18 19.53 3.09 -8.95
CA ILE A 18 18.62 3.49 -10.03
C ILE A 18 17.77 2.30 -10.51
N VAL A 19 18.37 1.12 -10.67
CA VAL A 19 17.64 -0.11 -11.07
C VAL A 19 16.69 -0.56 -9.96
N TYR A 20 17.12 -0.48 -8.70
CA TYR A 20 16.28 -0.82 -7.54
C TYR A 20 15.09 0.14 -7.39
N LEU A 21 15.33 1.45 -7.50
CA LEU A 21 14.26 2.46 -7.55
C LEU A 21 13.32 2.24 -8.74
N GLY A 22 13.87 1.90 -9.92
CA GLY A 22 13.09 1.52 -11.09
C GLY A 22 12.18 0.32 -10.83
N GLY A 23 12.67 -0.70 -10.11
CA GLY A 23 11.89 -1.87 -9.69
C GLY A 23 10.76 -1.54 -8.71
N ILE A 24 11.01 -0.67 -7.72
CA ILE A 24 10.00 -0.22 -6.74
C ILE A 24 8.84 0.51 -7.43
N LEU A 25 9.13 1.34 -8.43
CA LEU A 25 8.10 2.10 -9.16
C LEU A 25 7.17 1.21 -9.99
N VAL A 26 7.68 0.06 -10.45
CA VAL A 26 6.89 -0.95 -11.15
C VAL A 26 6.02 -1.74 -10.17
N GLU A 27 6.48 -1.98 -8.94
CA GLU A 27 5.68 -2.68 -7.92
C GLU A 27 4.41 -1.90 -7.52
N ARG A 28 4.47 -0.58 -7.36
CA ARG A 28 3.26 0.22 -7.07
C ARG A 28 2.21 0.08 -8.18
N ALA A 29 2.63 0.09 -9.44
CA ALA A 29 1.73 -0.06 -10.59
C ALA A 29 1.11 -1.45 -10.68
N LYS A 30 1.86 -2.50 -10.31
CA LYS A 30 1.33 -3.87 -10.22
C LYS A 30 0.26 -3.99 -9.13
N ILE A 31 0.52 -3.42 -7.95
CA ILE A 31 -0.46 -3.43 -6.85
C ILE A 31 -1.74 -2.71 -7.26
N LEU A 32 -1.63 -1.52 -7.86
CA LEU A 32 -2.81 -0.83 -8.38
C LEU A 32 -3.57 -1.65 -9.42
N ARG A 33 -2.86 -2.38 -10.30
CA ARG A 33 -3.51 -3.25 -11.27
C ARG A 33 -4.32 -4.35 -10.58
N SER A 34 -3.74 -5.04 -9.60
CA SER A 34 -4.46 -6.06 -8.82
C SER A 34 -5.67 -5.48 -8.10
N LEU A 35 -5.53 -4.32 -7.45
CA LEU A 35 -6.63 -3.66 -6.76
C LEU A 35 -7.76 -3.24 -7.72
N ILE A 36 -7.42 -2.78 -8.93
CA ILE A 36 -8.42 -2.48 -9.96
C ILE A 36 -9.16 -3.75 -10.39
N GLU A 37 -8.45 -4.86 -10.57
CA GLU A 37 -9.06 -6.15 -10.92
C GLU A 37 -9.99 -6.67 -9.81
N GLU A 38 -9.62 -6.50 -8.55
CA GLU A 38 -10.45 -6.83 -7.38
C GLU A 38 -11.76 -6.04 -7.31
N THR A 39 -11.82 -4.83 -7.89
CA THR A 39 -13.08 -4.07 -8.00
C THR A 39 -14.10 -4.70 -8.95
N GLY A 40 -13.70 -5.68 -9.77
CA GLY A 40 -14.53 -6.30 -10.81
C GLY A 40 -14.77 -5.39 -12.04
N LEU A 41 -14.14 -4.21 -12.08
CA LEU A 41 -14.25 -3.29 -13.20
C LEU A 41 -13.20 -3.58 -14.27
N SER A 42 -13.60 -3.47 -15.54
CA SER A 42 -12.61 -3.39 -16.62
C SER A 42 -11.77 -2.11 -16.49
N ILE A 43 -10.53 -2.11 -16.98
CA ILE A 43 -9.65 -0.92 -16.97
C ILE A 43 -10.33 0.30 -17.59
N LYS A 44 -11.16 0.10 -18.63
CA LYS A 44 -11.92 1.17 -19.30
C LYS A 44 -13.06 1.71 -18.42
N ALA A 45 -13.78 0.83 -17.73
CA ALA A 45 -14.82 1.24 -16.79
C ALA A 45 -14.22 1.95 -15.58
N PHE A 46 -13.11 1.43 -15.06
CA PHE A 46 -12.37 2.05 -13.97
C PHE A 46 -11.85 3.45 -14.37
N SER A 47 -11.27 3.61 -15.57
CA SER A 47 -10.76 4.91 -16.01
C SER A 47 -11.88 5.96 -16.08
N ALA A 48 -13.07 5.57 -16.54
CA ALA A 48 -14.24 6.43 -16.54
C ALA A 48 -14.68 6.80 -15.10
N LYS A 49 -14.71 5.82 -14.19
CA LYS A 49 -15.06 6.05 -12.78
C LYS A 49 -14.05 6.96 -12.06
N ALA A 50 -12.77 6.82 -12.38
CA ALA A 50 -11.69 7.61 -11.80
C ALA A 50 -11.53 8.99 -12.44
N ASP A 51 -12.31 9.32 -13.48
CA ASP A 51 -12.17 10.56 -14.25
C ASP A 51 -10.74 10.75 -14.81
N ILE A 52 -10.23 9.68 -15.44
CA ILE A 52 -8.91 9.65 -16.10
C ILE A 52 -9.07 9.06 -17.50
N PRO A 53 -8.42 9.60 -18.54
CA PRO A 53 -8.44 8.98 -19.86
C PRO A 53 -7.89 7.55 -19.83
N TYR A 54 -8.54 6.64 -20.57
CA TYR A 54 -8.14 5.23 -20.65
C TYR A 54 -6.65 5.05 -21.00
N THR A 55 -6.16 5.81 -21.98
CA THR A 55 -4.77 5.78 -22.43
C THR A 55 -3.80 6.27 -21.36
N THR A 56 -4.21 7.25 -20.56
CA THR A 56 -3.45 7.77 -19.42
C THR A 56 -3.33 6.71 -18.33
N LEU A 57 -4.46 6.13 -17.89
CA LEU A 57 -4.44 5.06 -16.90
C LEU A 57 -3.59 3.88 -17.39
N ARG A 58 -3.73 3.50 -18.66
CA ARG A 58 -2.95 2.41 -19.25
C ARG A 58 -1.45 2.70 -19.23
N SER A 59 -1.03 3.90 -19.63
CA SER A 59 0.39 4.30 -19.56
C SER A 59 0.93 4.27 -18.13
N ILE A 60 0.13 4.70 -17.14
CA ILE A 60 0.53 4.70 -15.72
C ILE A 60 0.74 3.25 -15.23
N LEU A 61 -0.18 2.35 -15.56
CA LEU A 61 -0.11 0.95 -15.14
C LEU A 61 0.97 0.15 -15.90
N ASP A 62 1.38 0.57 -17.09
CA ASP A 62 2.37 -0.13 -17.91
C ASP A 62 3.81 0.40 -17.67
N ARG A 63 3.99 1.71 -17.44
CA ARG A 63 5.31 2.36 -17.27
C ARG A 63 5.69 2.64 -15.82
N GLY A 64 4.76 2.47 -14.88
CA GLY A 64 4.96 2.80 -13.48
C GLY A 64 4.37 4.17 -13.11
N ILE A 65 4.09 4.34 -11.82
CA ILE A 65 3.41 5.52 -11.27
C ILE A 65 4.33 6.75 -11.18
N GLY A 66 5.66 6.56 -11.17
CA GLY A 66 6.62 7.64 -10.92
C GLY A 66 6.57 8.82 -11.91
N ASN A 67 6.03 8.62 -13.11
CA ASN A 67 5.86 9.68 -14.11
C ASN A 67 4.41 10.20 -14.20
N ALA A 68 3.50 9.71 -13.37
CA ALA A 68 2.12 10.19 -13.31
C ALA A 68 2.07 11.53 -12.58
N SER A 69 1.17 12.43 -12.99
CA SER A 69 0.86 13.60 -12.17
C SER A 69 0.26 13.17 -10.83
N VAL A 70 0.56 13.92 -9.77
CA VAL A 70 0.02 13.66 -8.42
C VAL A 70 -1.51 13.57 -8.44
N ASP A 71 -2.17 14.45 -9.20
CA ASP A 71 -3.64 14.43 -9.36
C ASP A 71 -4.16 13.09 -9.90
N ASN A 72 -3.48 12.51 -10.89
CA ASN A 72 -3.88 11.22 -11.46
C ASN A 72 -3.67 10.10 -10.45
N VAL A 73 -2.58 10.12 -9.68
CA VAL A 73 -2.34 9.13 -8.61
C VAL A 73 -3.43 9.22 -7.55
N MET A 74 -3.74 10.44 -7.09
CA MET A 74 -4.78 10.68 -6.10
C MET A 74 -6.16 10.22 -6.58
N LYS A 75 -6.51 10.47 -7.84
CA LYS A 75 -7.77 10.00 -8.44
C LYS A 75 -7.86 8.47 -8.45
N ILE A 76 -6.79 7.77 -8.83
CA ILE A 76 -6.77 6.30 -8.84
C ILE A 76 -6.93 5.76 -7.42
N CYS A 77 -6.13 6.23 -6.47
CA CYS A 77 -6.19 5.79 -5.07
C CYS A 77 -7.58 6.04 -4.45
N LYS A 78 -8.14 7.24 -4.64
CA LYS A 78 -9.50 7.58 -4.17
C LYS A 78 -10.59 6.70 -4.76
N THR A 79 -10.45 6.30 -6.03
CA THR A 79 -11.45 5.45 -6.70
C THR A 79 -11.45 4.02 -6.17
N ILE A 80 -10.29 3.53 -5.73
CA ILE A 80 -10.13 2.22 -5.08
C ILE A 80 -10.52 2.30 -3.59
N GLY A 81 -10.36 3.47 -2.98
CA GLY A 81 -10.63 3.67 -1.54
C GLY A 81 -9.39 3.46 -0.67
N ILE A 82 -8.19 3.68 -1.22
CA ILE A 82 -6.93 3.64 -0.47
C ILE A 82 -6.23 5.00 -0.47
N THR A 83 -5.31 5.20 0.45
CA THR A 83 -4.40 6.35 0.47
C THR A 83 -3.09 6.04 -0.27
N VAL A 84 -2.31 7.08 -0.56
CA VAL A 84 -0.99 6.91 -1.17
C VAL A 84 -0.02 6.26 -0.18
N GLU A 85 -0.18 6.56 1.10
CA GLU A 85 0.57 5.97 2.21
C GLU A 85 0.29 4.47 2.35
N GLU A 86 -0.96 4.05 2.20
CA GLU A 86 -1.33 2.63 2.18
C GLU A 86 -0.76 1.91 0.96
N LEU A 87 -0.75 2.56 -0.21
CA LEU A 87 -0.09 2.01 -1.39
C LEU A 87 1.42 1.82 -1.16
N ASP A 88 2.06 2.76 -0.46
CA ASP A 88 3.49 2.69 -0.18
C ASP A 88 3.84 1.61 0.86
N SER A 89 3.03 1.48 1.92
CA SER A 89 3.23 0.44 2.94
C SER A 89 3.05 -0.98 2.37
N MET A 90 2.22 -1.13 1.33
CA MET A 90 2.07 -2.39 0.59
C MET A 90 3.32 -2.74 -0.23
N VAL A 91 4.05 -1.76 -0.75
CA VAL A 91 5.32 -2.00 -1.47
C VAL A 91 6.47 -2.26 -0.51
N SER A 92 6.53 -1.52 0.59
CA SER A 92 7.58 -1.67 1.61
C SER A 92 7.47 -2.95 2.43
N GLY A 93 6.41 -3.74 2.25
CA GLY A 93 6.20 -5.00 2.98
C GLY A 93 5.78 -4.83 4.44
N GLU A 94 5.49 -3.59 4.85
CA GLU A 94 5.07 -3.24 6.22
C GLU A 94 3.60 -3.63 6.48
N ALA A 95 2.82 -3.85 5.41
CA ALA A 95 1.37 -4.10 5.47
C ALA A 95 0.94 -5.50 5.97
N ARG A 96 1.84 -6.35 6.46
CA ARG A 96 1.45 -7.67 7.01
C ARG A 96 0.97 -7.63 8.46
N SER A 97 1.05 -6.48 9.14
CA SER A 97 0.73 -6.37 10.57
C SER A 97 -0.61 -5.71 10.92
N GLN A 98 -1.32 -5.08 9.97
CA GLN A 98 -2.48 -4.22 10.31
C GLN A 98 -3.86 -4.67 9.77
N ARG A 99 -3.93 -5.61 8.81
CA ARG A 99 -5.21 -5.97 8.17
C ARG A 99 -6.08 -6.99 8.91
N GLU A 100 -5.61 -7.58 10.01
CA GLU A 100 -6.42 -8.53 10.78
C GLU A 100 -7.07 -7.93 12.03
N ALA A 101 -6.77 -6.68 12.41
CA ALA A 101 -7.30 -6.07 13.63
C ALA A 101 -8.47 -5.08 13.39
N SER A 102 -8.66 -4.53 12.19
CA SER A 102 -9.57 -3.38 11.97
C SER A 102 -11.04 -3.73 11.78
N THR A 103 -11.39 -4.97 11.39
CA THR A 103 -12.79 -5.31 11.07
C THR A 103 -13.69 -5.40 12.30
N ILE A 104 -13.14 -5.67 13.50
CA ILE A 104 -13.95 -5.82 14.73
C ILE A 104 -14.18 -4.45 15.40
N ALA A 105 -13.19 -3.56 15.40
CA ALA A 105 -13.28 -2.25 16.06
C ALA A 105 -14.13 -1.23 15.28
N ALA A 106 -14.18 -1.32 13.94
CA ALA A 106 -14.88 -0.35 13.09
C ALA A 106 -16.43 -0.49 13.10
N HIS A 107 -17.00 -1.50 13.75
CA HIS A 107 -18.47 -1.69 13.87
C HIS A 107 -19.02 -1.31 15.26
N LEU A 108 -18.17 -0.92 16.20
CA LEU A 108 -18.59 -0.32 17.47
C LEU A 108 -18.67 1.21 17.30
N ASP A 109 -19.73 1.67 16.63
CA ASP A 109 -20.10 3.09 16.66
C ASP A 109 -20.46 3.49 18.11
N GLY A 110 -19.52 4.11 18.81
CA GLY A 110 -19.80 4.95 19.99
C GLY A 110 -20.32 4.25 21.25
N VAL A 111 -19.91 3.01 21.52
CA VAL A 111 -20.18 2.38 22.82
C VAL A 111 -19.08 2.81 23.80
N ASP A 112 -19.41 3.75 24.68
CA ASP A 112 -18.60 4.01 25.87
C ASP A 112 -18.73 2.78 26.79
N LEU A 113 -17.64 2.02 26.92
CA LEU A 113 -17.59 0.90 27.86
C LEU A 113 -17.61 1.45 29.28
N THR A 114 -18.43 0.85 30.13
CA THR A 114 -18.37 1.12 31.57
C THR A 114 -17.09 0.54 32.17
N ALA A 115 -16.66 1.04 33.33
CA ALA A 115 -15.44 0.58 33.99
C ALA A 115 -15.42 -0.94 34.24
N ASP A 116 -16.59 -1.54 34.49
CA ASP A 116 -16.74 -2.99 34.69
C ASP A 116 -16.55 -3.75 33.36
N GLU A 117 -17.09 -3.23 32.25
CA GLU A 117 -16.96 -3.82 30.92
C GLU A 117 -15.52 -3.73 30.38
N GLU A 118 -14.80 -2.64 30.69
CA GLU A 118 -13.37 -2.52 30.40
C GLU A 118 -12.53 -3.56 31.14
N GLU A 119 -12.86 -3.85 32.40
CA GLU A 119 -12.18 -4.87 33.18
C GLU A 119 -12.39 -6.27 32.57
N ASP A 120 -13.62 -6.59 32.18
CA ASP A 120 -13.95 -7.86 31.54
C ASP A 120 -13.27 -8.03 30.18
N LEU A 121 -13.17 -6.95 29.40
CA LEU A 121 -12.44 -6.95 28.13
C LEU A 121 -10.95 -7.24 28.35
N ASN A 122 -10.33 -6.60 29.34
CA ASN A 122 -8.92 -6.82 29.67
C ASN A 122 -8.65 -8.27 30.12
N LYS A 123 -9.52 -8.83 30.98
CA LYS A 123 -9.44 -10.25 31.39
C LYS A 123 -9.51 -11.19 30.17
N TYR A 124 -10.36 -10.88 29.21
CA TYR A 124 -10.50 -11.69 28.00
C TYR A 124 -9.28 -11.59 27.08
N ILE A 125 -8.72 -10.39 26.90
CA ILE A 125 -7.47 -10.18 26.15
C ILE A 125 -6.32 -10.99 26.78
N ASP A 126 -6.15 -10.91 28.10
CA ASP A 126 -5.12 -11.66 28.83
C ASP A 126 -5.29 -13.17 28.67
N PHE A 127 -6.54 -13.66 28.72
CA PHE A 127 -6.86 -15.06 28.45
C PHE A 127 -6.42 -15.48 27.04
N LEU A 128 -6.72 -14.69 26.01
CA LEU A 128 -6.31 -14.99 24.64
C LEU A 128 -4.78 -15.00 24.46
N LEU A 129 -4.07 -14.05 25.08
CA LEU A 129 -2.61 -13.98 25.06
C LEU A 129 -1.97 -15.19 25.74
N SER A 130 -2.57 -15.70 26.81
CA SER A 130 -2.11 -16.92 27.50
C SER A 130 -2.17 -18.16 26.61
N ARG A 131 -3.14 -18.24 25.69
CA ARG A 131 -3.29 -19.36 24.74
C ARG A 131 -2.27 -19.34 23.61
N ARG A 132 -1.76 -18.17 23.21
CA ARG A 132 -0.76 -18.05 22.13
C ARG A 132 0.67 -18.39 22.57
N LYS A 133 0.94 -18.43 23.88
CA LYS A 133 2.25 -18.82 24.44
C LYS A 133 2.42 -20.34 24.59
N LYS A 134 1.60 -21.15 23.92
CA LYS A 134 1.72 -22.61 23.87
C LYS A 134 2.13 -23.08 22.48
#